data_AF-A0A439R4I0-F1
#
_entry.id   AF-A0A439R4I0-F1
#
_cell.length_a   1.000
_cell.length_b   1.000
_cell.length_c   1.000
_cell.angle_alpha   90.00
_cell.angle_beta   90.00
_cell.angle_gamma   90.00
#
_symmetry.space_group_name_H-M   'P 1'
#
loop_
_entity.id
_entity.type
_entity.pdbx_description
1 polymer ?
#
loop_
_entity_poly.entity_id
_entity_poly.type
_entity_poly.pdbx_seq_one_letter_code
_entity_poly.pdbx_strand_id
1 'polypeptide(L)'
;MSDNQAYVPDTWFQKVVNWHALRGFGQSKIASLSIATPFVGYLILYHEALRPFMGGLGGLIGSGSHEQCGPWISFIGRLNCIYFGALSLGIGTIIYRVFAHPVIKRFDDISDYVERQISTVTARNLRSMFVTIMSRRSGVARQLLRRAEWLDRSKVDFKVASDAFSTRNDRSLSVDVLRSYYNVRDRYEFRPLATMTAILYLIGFGLLAIPGLFFTARVGCVIVFGD
;
A
#
# COMPACT_ATOMS: atom_id res chain seq x y z
N MET A 1 -13.22 -12.60 33.23
CA MET A 1 -13.70 -13.24 31.98
C MET A 1 -12.64 -13.07 30.90
N SER A 2 -11.67 -13.98 30.89
CA SER A 2 -10.58 -14.01 29.92
C SER A 2 -11.01 -14.90 28.76
N ASP A 3 -11.53 -14.27 27.72
CA ASP A 3 -11.89 -14.92 26.47
C ASP A 3 -10.61 -15.51 25.86
N ASN A 4 -10.51 -16.84 25.85
CA ASN A 4 -9.43 -17.58 25.21
C ASN A 4 -9.58 -17.38 23.69
N GLN A 5 -9.15 -16.22 23.18
CA GLN A 5 -9.06 -15.99 21.75
C GLN A 5 -8.02 -16.95 21.19
N ALA A 6 -8.52 -18.06 20.65
CA ALA A 6 -7.76 -19.04 19.92
C ALA A 6 -6.97 -18.30 18.84
N TYR A 7 -5.67 -18.58 18.80
CA TYR A 7 -4.79 -18.00 17.79
C TYR A 7 -5.28 -18.40 16.41
N VAL A 8 -5.77 -17.44 15.62
CA VAL A 8 -6.08 -17.65 14.21
C VAL A 8 -4.81 -17.38 13.42
N PRO A 9 -4.28 -18.37 12.67
CA PRO A 9 -3.11 -18.14 11.84
C PRO A 9 -3.42 -17.10 10.75
N ASP A 10 -2.42 -16.28 10.43
CA ASP A 10 -2.55 -15.28 9.37
C ASP A 10 -2.87 -15.97 8.05
N THR A 11 -3.98 -15.60 7.42
CA THR A 11 -4.31 -16.12 6.09
C THR A 11 -3.31 -15.59 5.07
N TRP A 12 -3.12 -16.32 3.96
CA TRP A 12 -2.17 -15.94 2.90
C TRP A 12 -2.41 -14.49 2.41
N PHE A 13 -3.67 -14.11 2.21
CA PHE A 13 -4.06 -12.76 1.78
C PHE A 13 -3.55 -11.70 2.75
N GLN A 14 -3.54 -11.99 4.05
CA GLN A 14 -3.08 -11.06 5.07
C GLN A 14 -1.57 -10.82 5.06
N LYS A 15 -0.82 -11.77 4.50
CA LYS A 15 0.63 -11.67 4.34
C LYS A 15 1.01 -10.92 3.06
N VAL A 16 0.18 -11.03 2.02
CA VAL A 16 0.44 -10.43 0.70
C VAL A 16 -0.10 -8.99 0.62
N VAL A 17 -1.30 -8.74 1.13
CA VAL A 17 -1.91 -7.40 1.12
C VAL A 17 -1.70 -6.75 2.49
N ASN A 18 -0.63 -5.98 2.58
CA ASN A 18 -0.24 -5.18 3.74
C ASN A 18 0.09 -3.74 3.33
N TRP A 19 0.15 -2.84 4.32
CA TRP A 19 0.45 -1.43 4.05
C TRP A 19 1.86 -1.24 3.47
N HIS A 20 2.80 -2.11 3.83
CA HIS A 20 4.15 -2.14 3.30
C HIS A 20 4.18 -2.41 1.79
N ALA A 21 3.47 -3.44 1.29
CA ALA A 21 3.40 -3.70 -0.15
C ALA A 21 2.72 -2.54 -0.91
N LEU A 22 1.68 -1.95 -0.33
CA LEU A 22 0.97 -0.80 -0.93
C LEU A 22 1.78 0.50 -0.92
N ARG A 23 2.82 0.57 -0.08
CA ARG A 23 3.68 1.75 0.07
C ARG A 23 4.40 2.10 -1.22
N GLY A 24 4.96 1.09 -1.90
CA GLY A 24 5.78 1.30 -3.09
C GLY A 24 5.09 2.19 -4.12
N PHE A 25 3.78 2.00 -4.29
CA PHE A 25 2.97 2.86 -5.14
C PHE A 25 2.44 4.11 -4.41
N GLY A 26 1.84 3.96 -3.22
CA GLY A 26 1.16 5.07 -2.52
C GLY A 26 2.07 6.25 -2.11
N GLN A 27 3.38 6.02 -2.02
CA GLN A 27 4.36 7.10 -1.79
C GLN A 27 5.03 7.62 -3.06
N SER A 28 4.81 7.01 -4.21
CA SER A 28 5.46 7.43 -5.45
C SER A 28 5.01 8.82 -5.90
N LYS A 29 5.91 9.56 -6.56
CA LYS A 29 5.60 10.87 -7.16
C LYS A 29 4.56 10.72 -8.29
N ILE A 30 4.62 9.63 -9.03
CA ILE A 30 3.68 9.31 -10.12
C ILE A 30 2.27 9.13 -9.56
N ALA A 31 2.11 8.35 -8.49
CA ALA A 31 0.83 8.22 -7.80
C ALA A 31 0.32 9.57 -7.27
N SER A 32 1.22 10.43 -6.81
CA SER A 32 0.85 11.79 -6.37
C SER A 32 0.27 12.64 -7.52
N LEU A 33 0.84 12.53 -8.73
CA LEU A 33 0.33 13.22 -9.91
C LEU A 33 -1.08 12.73 -10.28
N SER A 34 -1.37 11.44 -10.06
CA SER A 34 -2.69 10.88 -10.35
C SER A 34 -3.81 11.49 -9.49
N ILE A 35 -3.49 12.10 -8.35
CA ILE A 35 -4.46 12.85 -7.53
C ILE A 35 -4.97 14.11 -8.27
N ALA A 36 -4.14 14.72 -9.12
CA ALA A 36 -4.51 15.89 -9.91
C ALA A 36 -5.29 15.55 -11.20
N THR A 37 -5.43 14.27 -11.54
CA THR A 37 -6.16 13.78 -12.72
C THR A 37 -7.57 14.38 -12.89
N PRO A 38 -8.43 14.50 -11.85
CA PRO A 38 -9.78 15.03 -12.04
C PRO A 38 -9.76 16.45 -12.61
N PHE A 39 -8.82 17.28 -12.14
CA PHE A 39 -8.65 18.65 -12.59
C PHE A 39 -8.11 18.71 -14.03
N VAL A 40 -7.12 17.86 -14.34
CA VAL A 40 -6.56 17.76 -15.70
C VAL A 40 -7.62 17.27 -16.69
N GLY A 41 -8.42 16.27 -16.30
CA GLY A 41 -9.51 15.75 -17.12
C GLY A 41 -10.60 16.78 -17.35
N TYR A 42 -10.98 17.53 -16.32
CA TYR A 42 -11.93 18.63 -16.46
C TYR A 42 -11.40 19.71 -17.42
N LEU A 43 -10.14 20.14 -17.27
CA LEU A 43 -9.52 21.10 -18.19
C LEU A 43 -9.50 20.59 -19.63
N ILE A 44 -9.18 19.31 -19.84
CA ILE A 44 -9.17 18.67 -21.17
C ILE A 44 -10.56 18.68 -21.81
N LEU A 45 -11.61 18.35 -21.06
CA LEU A 45 -12.97 18.24 -21.59
C LEU A 45 -13.60 19.61 -21.91
N TYR A 46 -13.31 20.62 -21.08
CA TYR A 46 -13.95 21.94 -21.19
C TYR A 46 -13.16 22.94 -22.03
N HIS A 47 -11.89 22.69 -22.33
CA HIS A 47 -11.10 23.62 -23.13
C HIS A 47 -11.24 23.33 -24.63
N GLU A 48 -12.06 24.12 -25.33
CA GLU A 48 -12.31 23.96 -26.77
C GLU A 48 -11.03 23.98 -27.62
N ALA A 49 -10.01 24.75 -27.21
CA ALA A 49 -8.74 24.81 -27.93
C ALA A 49 -7.91 23.52 -27.88
N LEU A 50 -8.22 22.56 -26.99
CA LEU A 50 -7.49 21.29 -26.91
C LEU A 50 -8.11 20.18 -27.79
N ARG A 51 -9.36 20.35 -28.24
CA ARG A 51 -10.04 19.39 -29.14
C ARG A 51 -9.27 19.12 -30.44
N PRO A 52 -8.68 20.11 -31.14
CA PRO A 52 -7.92 19.87 -32.38
C PRO A 52 -6.65 19.05 -32.14
N PHE A 53 -5.93 19.33 -31.05
CA PHE A 53 -4.68 18.64 -30.71
C PHE A 53 -4.90 17.17 -30.32
N MET A 54 -6.00 16.88 -29.62
CA MET A 54 -6.36 15.50 -29.26
C MET A 54 -6.88 14.69 -30.44
N GLY A 55 -7.55 15.32 -31.41
CA GLY A 55 -7.95 14.67 -32.67
C GLY A 55 -6.74 14.21 -33.51
N GLY A 56 -5.63 14.93 -33.46
CA GLY A 56 -4.40 14.61 -34.21
C GLY A 56 -3.69 13.32 -33.74
N LEU A 57 -3.63 13.08 -32.43
CA LEU A 57 -2.95 11.89 -31.86
C LEU A 57 -3.65 10.56 -32.17
N GLY A 58 -4.95 10.58 -32.50
CA GLY A 58 -5.72 9.40 -32.91
C GLY A 58 -6.01 9.32 -34.41
N GLY A 59 -6.09 10.48 -35.09
CA GLY A 59 -6.49 10.59 -36.50
C GLY A 59 -5.37 10.32 -37.50
N LEU A 60 -4.11 10.58 -37.16
CA LEU A 60 -2.98 10.43 -38.10
C LEU A 60 -2.57 8.98 -38.40
N ILE A 61 -3.04 8.00 -37.61
CA ILE A 61 -2.89 6.55 -37.92
C ILE A 61 -4.21 6.01 -38.53
N GLY A 62 -5.21 6.86 -38.80
CA GLY A 62 -6.51 6.47 -39.36
C GLY A 62 -6.61 6.59 -40.87
N SER A 63 -5.64 7.21 -41.54
CA SER A 63 -5.66 7.49 -42.98
C SER A 63 -5.07 6.37 -43.86
N GLY A 64 -4.57 5.29 -43.26
CA GLY A 64 -4.14 4.08 -43.98
C GLY A 64 -5.26 3.03 -44.04
N SER A 65 -5.79 2.82 -45.24
CA SER A 65 -6.97 2.03 -45.60
C SER A 65 -6.81 0.50 -45.53
N HIS A 66 -6.27 -0.06 -44.44
CA HIS A 66 -6.37 -1.50 -44.19
C HIS A 66 -7.56 -1.79 -43.27
N GLU A 67 -8.69 -2.16 -43.87
CA GLU A 67 -9.97 -2.46 -43.17
C GLU A 67 -9.84 -3.55 -42.09
N GLN A 68 -8.79 -4.38 -42.14
CA GLN A 68 -8.58 -5.50 -41.22
C GLN A 68 -7.94 -5.11 -39.86
N CYS A 69 -7.18 -4.01 -39.80
CA CYS A 69 -6.47 -3.56 -38.58
C CYS A 69 -7.01 -2.23 -38.03
N GLY A 70 -8.34 -2.08 -38.05
CA GLY A 70 -9.05 -0.91 -37.53
C GLY A 70 -8.92 -0.72 -36.01
N PRO A 71 -9.26 0.47 -35.49
CA PRO A 71 -9.21 0.75 -34.06
C PRO A 71 -10.26 -0.06 -33.29
N TRP A 72 -9.82 -1.01 -32.45
CA TRP A 72 -10.72 -1.88 -31.64
C TRP A 72 -11.46 -1.13 -30.52
N ILE A 73 -10.97 0.04 -30.11
CA ILE A 73 -11.60 0.89 -29.10
C ILE A 73 -11.62 2.33 -29.57
N SER A 74 -12.78 2.98 -29.41
CA SER A 74 -13.01 4.38 -29.78
C SER A 74 -12.12 5.32 -28.98
N PHE A 75 -11.84 6.51 -29.53
CA PHE A 75 -11.04 7.52 -28.85
C PHE A 75 -11.61 7.87 -27.46
N ILE A 76 -12.93 8.07 -27.39
CA ILE A 76 -13.65 8.37 -26.14
C ILE A 76 -13.49 7.21 -25.14
N GLY A 77 -13.56 5.96 -25.60
CA GLY A 77 -13.34 4.79 -24.76
C GLY A 77 -11.95 4.76 -24.12
N ARG A 78 -10.90 5.06 -24.91
CA ARG A 78 -9.52 5.15 -24.39
C ARG A 78 -9.37 6.26 -23.36
N LEU A 79 -9.91 7.43 -23.66
CA LEU A 79 -9.86 8.58 -22.77
C LEU A 79 -10.56 8.27 -21.43
N ASN A 80 -11.73 7.63 -21.48
CA ASN A 80 -12.46 7.19 -20.30
C ASN A 80 -11.64 6.17 -19.48
N CYS A 81 -11.04 5.16 -20.13
CA CYS A 81 -10.17 4.20 -19.44
C CYS A 81 -8.99 4.88 -18.75
N ILE A 82 -8.34 5.84 -19.41
CA ILE A 82 -7.23 6.60 -18.83
C ILE A 82 -7.71 7.42 -17.64
N TYR A 83 -8.82 8.13 -17.79
CA TYR A 83 -9.39 8.98 -16.76
C TYR A 83 -9.82 8.20 -15.52
N PHE A 84 -10.65 7.16 -15.68
CA PHE A 84 -11.09 6.33 -14.56
C PHE A 84 -9.94 5.54 -13.94
N GLY A 85 -8.99 5.07 -14.74
CA GLY A 85 -7.79 4.41 -14.26
C GLY A 85 -6.97 5.31 -13.35
N ALA A 86 -6.63 6.51 -13.83
CA ALA A 86 -5.86 7.48 -13.05
C ALA A 86 -6.64 8.05 -11.85
N LEU A 87 -7.96 8.22 -11.96
CA LEU A 87 -8.82 8.59 -10.82
C LEU A 87 -8.81 7.52 -9.73
N SER A 88 -8.95 6.24 -10.09
CA SER A 88 -8.89 5.12 -9.15
C SER A 88 -7.55 5.07 -8.41
N LEU A 89 -6.44 5.26 -9.14
CA LEU A 89 -5.10 5.37 -8.55
C LEU A 89 -5.00 6.57 -7.59
N GLY A 90 -5.54 7.73 -7.97
CA GLY A 90 -5.56 8.92 -7.14
C GLY A 90 -6.31 8.70 -5.83
N ILE A 91 -7.51 8.13 -5.88
CA ILE A 91 -8.32 7.82 -4.68
C ILE A 91 -7.60 6.81 -3.80
N GLY A 92 -7.06 5.73 -4.37
CA GLY A 92 -6.27 4.74 -3.60
C GLY A 92 -5.07 5.38 -2.90
N THR A 93 -4.39 6.31 -3.58
CA THR A 93 -3.24 7.04 -3.02
C THR A 93 -3.64 7.94 -1.86
N ILE A 94 -4.79 8.62 -1.96
CA ILE A 94 -5.33 9.44 -0.86
C ILE A 94 -5.63 8.56 0.36
N ILE A 95 -6.35 7.44 0.15
CA ILE A 95 -6.68 6.50 1.24
C ILE A 95 -5.40 6.00 1.91
N TYR A 96 -4.39 5.59 1.12
CA TYR A 96 -3.10 5.20 1.65
C TYR A 96 -2.47 6.29 2.52
N ARG A 97 -2.39 7.52 2.03
CA ARG A 97 -1.71 8.62 2.74
C ARG A 97 -2.39 8.99 4.05
N VAL A 98 -3.72 9.01 4.05
CA VAL A 98 -4.53 9.39 5.22
C VAL A 98 -4.51 8.27 6.26
N PHE A 99 -4.75 7.02 5.86
CA PHE A 99 -5.02 5.93 6.79
C PHE A 99 -3.82 5.03 7.11
N ALA A 100 -2.77 4.99 6.27
CA ALA A 100 -1.59 4.20 6.60
C ALA A 100 -0.90 4.75 7.85
N HIS A 101 -0.51 3.85 8.75
CA HIS A 101 0.08 4.23 10.03
C HIS A 101 1.42 4.97 9.81
N PRO A 102 1.72 6.04 10.60
CA PRO A 102 2.92 6.85 10.43
C PRO A 102 4.23 6.05 10.46
N VAL A 103 4.30 4.96 11.24
CA VAL A 103 5.47 4.08 11.28
C VAL A 103 5.73 3.44 9.91
N ILE A 104 4.70 2.91 9.26
CA ILE A 104 4.85 2.29 7.93
C ILE A 104 5.19 3.33 6.88
N LYS A 105 4.68 4.57 7.04
CA LYS A 105 5.00 5.67 6.13
C LYS A 105 6.43 6.20 6.29
N ARG A 106 7.02 6.09 7.49
CA ARG A 106 8.32 6.70 7.81
C ARG A 106 9.51 5.78 7.57
N PHE A 107 9.34 4.47 7.76
CA PHE A 107 10.46 3.51 7.73
C PHE A 107 10.26 2.50 6.60
N ASP A 108 11.20 2.49 5.65
CA ASP A 108 11.12 1.70 4.40
C ASP A 108 11.08 0.20 4.67
N ASP A 109 11.81 -0.23 5.70
CA ASP A 109 11.89 -1.62 6.12
C ASP A 109 11.77 -1.75 7.64
N ILE A 110 11.42 -2.95 8.07
CA ILE A 110 11.41 -3.33 9.49
C ILE A 110 12.80 -3.20 10.12
N SER A 111 13.88 -3.46 9.36
CA SER A 111 15.25 -3.33 9.85
C SER A 111 15.59 -1.87 10.13
N ASP A 112 15.25 -0.96 9.20
CA ASP A 112 15.44 0.49 9.37
C ASP A 112 14.62 1.03 10.56
N TYR A 113 13.39 0.54 10.74
CA TYR A 113 12.59 0.86 11.93
C TYR A 113 13.29 0.42 13.22
N VAL A 114 13.76 -0.82 13.28
CA VAL A 114 14.41 -1.38 14.48
C VAL A 114 15.71 -0.64 14.79
N GLU A 115 16.56 -0.44 13.79
CA GLU A 115 17.86 0.21 13.95
C GLU A 115 17.72 1.64 14.47
N ARG A 116 16.77 2.41 13.94
CA ARG A 116 16.52 3.79 14.38
C ARG A 116 15.82 3.87 15.73
N GLN A 117 15.01 2.88 16.09
CA GLN A 117 14.27 2.94 17.35
C GLN A 117 15.06 2.37 18.52
N ILE A 118 15.89 1.34 18.32
CA ILE A 118 16.50 0.57 19.42
C ILE A 118 17.28 1.44 20.42
N SER A 119 17.92 2.51 19.97
CA SER A 119 18.65 3.47 20.82
C SER A 119 17.75 4.36 21.69
N THR A 120 16.49 4.53 21.30
CA THR A 120 15.49 5.39 21.97
C THR A 120 14.44 4.59 22.74
N VAL A 121 14.56 3.27 22.76
CA VAL A 121 13.61 2.39 23.43
C VAL A 121 13.74 2.51 24.94
N THR A 122 12.59 2.66 25.60
CA THR A 122 12.45 2.61 27.05
C THR A 122 11.53 1.45 27.45
N ALA A 123 11.65 0.98 28.70
CA ALA A 123 10.74 -0.03 29.25
C ALA A 123 9.25 0.37 29.10
N ARG A 124 8.94 1.66 29.26
CA ARG A 124 7.58 2.20 29.07
C ARG A 124 7.08 1.99 27.64
N ASN A 125 7.91 2.32 26.65
CA ASN A 125 7.59 2.21 25.23
C ASN A 125 7.38 0.74 24.85
N LEU A 126 8.27 -0.16 25.27
CA LEU A 126 8.15 -1.60 25.00
C LEU A 126 6.88 -2.18 25.59
N ARG A 127 6.55 -1.85 26.84
CA ARG A 127 5.29 -2.30 27.47
C ARG A 127 4.07 -1.80 26.72
N SER A 128 4.13 -0.60 26.11
CA SER A 128 3.03 -0.06 25.29
C SER A 128 2.86 -0.82 23.99
N MET A 129 3.96 -1.06 23.30
CA MET A 129 3.99 -1.86 22.08
C MET A 129 3.53 -3.28 22.36
N PHE A 130 3.94 -3.84 23.49
CA PHE A 130 3.58 -5.19 23.93
C PHE A 130 2.07 -5.36 24.11
N VAL A 131 1.35 -4.38 24.67
CA VAL A 131 -0.12 -4.44 24.77
C VAL A 131 -0.77 -4.54 23.40
N THR A 132 -0.24 -3.82 22.40
CA THR A 132 -0.74 -3.89 21.02
C THR A 132 -0.43 -5.25 20.38
N ILE A 133 0.73 -5.82 20.68
CA ILE A 133 1.10 -7.17 20.21
C ILE A 133 0.20 -8.22 20.87
N MET A 134 -0.07 -8.10 22.17
CA MET A 134 -0.87 -9.05 22.93
C MET A 134 -2.30 -9.14 22.42
N SER A 135 -2.91 -8.00 22.05
CA SER A 135 -4.29 -7.97 21.53
C SER A 135 -4.45 -8.53 20.12
N ARG A 136 -3.38 -8.59 19.31
CA ARG A 136 -3.45 -9.04 17.91
C ARG A 136 -2.72 -10.35 17.65
N ARG A 137 -1.66 -10.66 18.39
CA ARG A 137 -0.79 -11.84 18.23
C ARG A 137 -0.45 -12.45 19.59
N SER A 138 -1.45 -12.97 20.28
CA SER A 138 -1.33 -13.58 21.62
C SER A 138 -0.28 -14.71 21.70
N GLY A 139 -0.05 -15.45 20.61
CA GLY A 139 1.00 -16.49 20.53
C GLY A 139 2.41 -15.93 20.69
N VAL A 140 2.76 -14.89 19.91
CA VAL A 140 4.06 -14.22 20.00
C VAL A 140 4.20 -13.49 21.33
N ALA A 141 3.13 -12.85 21.79
CA ALA A 141 3.11 -12.17 23.08
C ALA A 141 3.43 -13.12 24.25
N ARG A 142 2.90 -14.35 24.24
CA ARG A 142 3.23 -15.38 25.25
C ARG A 142 4.70 -15.78 25.23
N GLN A 143 5.32 -15.88 24.06
CA GLN A 143 6.76 -16.19 23.95
C GLN A 143 7.61 -15.04 24.50
N LEU A 144 7.24 -13.79 24.20
CA LEU A 144 7.90 -12.60 24.75
C LEU A 144 7.75 -12.52 26.28
N LEU A 145 6.56 -12.83 26.81
CA LEU A 145 6.31 -12.86 28.26
C LEU A 145 7.14 -13.92 28.98
N ARG A 146 7.30 -15.11 28.39
CA ARG A 146 8.14 -16.17 28.98
C ARG A 146 9.61 -15.73 29.11
N ARG A 147 10.09 -14.89 28.19
CA ARG A 147 11.45 -14.33 28.26
C ARG A 147 11.55 -13.16 29.23
N ALA A 148 10.51 -12.34 29.30
CA ALA A 148 10.48 -11.11 30.07
C ALA A 148 9.09 -10.85 30.69
N GLU A 149 8.89 -11.35 31.91
CA GLU A 149 7.63 -11.20 32.64
C GLU A 149 7.29 -9.74 32.95
N TRP A 150 8.30 -8.88 33.08
CA TRP A 150 8.14 -7.44 33.32
C TRP A 150 7.43 -6.69 32.17
N LEU A 151 7.30 -7.31 30.99
CA LEU A 151 6.50 -6.76 29.89
C LEU A 151 5.01 -6.69 30.25
N ASP A 152 4.52 -7.57 31.12
CA ASP A 152 3.13 -7.57 31.56
C ASP A 152 2.83 -6.35 32.43
N ARG A 153 1.90 -5.50 31.96
CA ARG A 153 1.44 -4.31 32.70
C ARG A 153 0.65 -4.65 33.95
N SER A 154 0.03 -5.82 34.00
CA SER A 154 -0.86 -6.19 35.09
C SER A 154 -0.13 -6.78 36.30
N LYS A 155 1.06 -7.35 36.12
CA LYS A 155 1.76 -8.14 37.14
C LYS A 155 2.91 -7.41 37.83
N VAL A 156 3.59 -6.51 37.11
CA VAL A 156 4.87 -5.95 37.56
C VAL A 156 4.79 -4.42 37.59
N ASP A 157 5.24 -3.80 38.68
CA ASP A 157 5.26 -2.34 38.77
C ASP A 157 6.28 -1.71 37.79
N PHE A 158 6.08 -0.45 37.43
CA PHE A 158 6.93 0.28 36.49
C PHE A 158 8.39 0.37 36.96
N LYS A 159 8.63 0.57 38.26
CA LYS A 159 9.99 0.68 38.81
C LYS A 159 10.77 -0.62 38.60
N VAL A 160 10.15 -1.76 38.93
CA VAL A 160 10.73 -3.09 38.75
C VAL A 160 10.99 -3.38 37.27
N ALA A 161 10.06 -2.99 36.38
CA ALA A 161 10.24 -3.16 34.95
C ALA A 161 11.38 -2.31 34.37
N SER A 162 11.53 -1.06 34.83
CA SER A 162 12.62 -0.18 34.42
C SER A 162 13.96 -0.72 34.88
N ASP A 163 14.04 -1.18 36.13
CA ASP A 163 15.25 -1.75 36.71
C ASP A 163 15.64 -3.08 36.03
N ALA A 164 14.66 -3.94 35.76
CA ALA A 164 14.88 -5.18 35.00
C ALA A 164 15.36 -4.90 33.57
N PHE A 165 14.84 -3.86 32.92
CA PHE A 165 15.26 -3.45 31.57
C PHE A 165 16.70 -2.92 31.57
N SER A 166 17.07 -2.04 32.51
CA SER A 166 18.43 -1.52 32.61
C SER A 166 19.45 -2.60 32.99
N THR A 167 19.07 -3.50 33.91
CA THR A 167 19.96 -4.54 34.42
C THR A 167 20.22 -5.64 33.38
N ARG A 168 19.20 -6.07 32.63
CA ARG A 168 19.39 -7.11 31.59
C ARG A 168 20.01 -6.58 30.30
N ASN A 169 19.81 -5.29 29.97
CA ASN A 169 20.23 -4.67 28.71
C ASN A 169 20.05 -5.58 27.47
N ASP A 170 18.95 -6.33 27.44
CA ASP A 170 18.72 -7.35 26.42
C ASP A 170 18.20 -6.70 25.14
N ARG A 171 19.15 -6.36 24.26
CA ARG A 171 18.85 -5.79 22.93
C ARG A 171 18.01 -6.75 22.09
N SER A 172 18.18 -8.06 22.23
CA SER A 172 17.45 -9.05 21.43
C SER A 172 15.95 -9.01 21.71
N LEU A 173 15.56 -8.88 22.98
CA LEU A 173 14.16 -8.72 23.38
C LEU A 173 13.56 -7.44 22.80
N SER A 174 14.31 -6.33 22.84
CA SER A 174 13.86 -5.04 22.30
C SER A 174 13.63 -5.14 20.79
N VAL A 175 14.56 -5.78 20.06
CA VAL A 175 14.43 -6.07 18.63
C VAL A 175 13.18 -6.90 18.35
N ASP A 176 12.95 -7.97 19.10
CA ASP A 176 11.81 -8.87 18.88
C ASP A 176 10.46 -8.16 19.13
N VAL A 177 10.38 -7.32 20.16
CA VAL A 177 9.19 -6.50 20.44
C VAL A 177 8.97 -5.47 19.33
N LEU A 178 10.00 -4.73 18.93
CA LEU A 178 9.90 -3.73 17.86
C LEU A 178 9.46 -4.37 16.54
N ARG A 179 10.08 -5.49 16.14
CA ARG A 179 9.70 -6.24 14.93
C ARG A 179 8.27 -6.72 15.00
N SER A 180 7.87 -7.27 16.15
CA SER A 180 6.51 -7.77 16.34
C SER A 180 5.48 -6.64 16.28
N TYR A 181 5.79 -5.49 16.87
CA TYR A 181 4.94 -4.30 16.85
C TYR A 181 4.77 -3.75 15.44
N TYR A 182 5.86 -3.60 14.69
CA TYR A 182 5.83 -3.17 13.29
C TYR A 182 4.94 -4.09 12.45
N ASN A 183 5.14 -5.40 12.56
CA ASN A 183 4.34 -6.39 11.84
C ASN A 183 2.85 -6.32 12.18
N VAL A 184 2.51 -6.05 13.45
CA VAL A 184 1.12 -5.91 13.86
C VAL A 184 0.48 -4.66 13.23
N ARG A 185 1.21 -3.55 13.22
CA ARG A 185 0.76 -2.29 12.60
C ARG A 185 0.62 -2.41 11.09
N ASP A 186 1.56 -3.08 10.44
CA ASP A 186 1.55 -3.31 9.00
C ASP A 186 0.36 -4.19 8.55
N ARG A 187 0.05 -5.25 9.31
CA ARG A 187 -0.92 -6.27 8.88
C ARG A 187 -2.35 -6.04 9.33
N TYR A 188 -2.58 -5.54 10.55
CA TYR A 188 -3.92 -5.55 11.14
C TYR A 188 -4.55 -4.18 11.32
N GLU A 189 -3.79 -3.10 11.15
CA GLU A 189 -4.34 -1.75 11.27
C GLU A 189 -5.16 -1.41 10.02
N PHE A 190 -6.41 -0.96 10.22
CA PHE A 190 -7.32 -0.52 9.15
C PHE A 190 -7.39 -1.43 7.91
N ARG A 191 -7.48 -2.75 8.12
CA ARG A 191 -7.44 -3.74 7.02
C ARG A 191 -8.41 -3.50 5.87
N PRO A 192 -9.70 -3.17 6.09
CA PRO A 192 -10.63 -2.96 4.99
C PRO A 192 -10.15 -1.86 4.04
N LEU A 193 -9.50 -0.82 4.58
CA LEU A 193 -8.94 0.29 3.81
C LEU A 193 -7.67 -0.13 3.05
N ALA A 194 -6.83 -0.98 3.62
CA ALA A 194 -5.69 -1.56 2.91
C ALA A 194 -6.17 -2.39 1.69
N THR A 195 -7.15 -3.27 1.89
CA THR A 195 -7.75 -4.07 0.81
C THR A 195 -8.41 -3.20 -0.25
N MET A 196 -9.19 -2.20 0.16
CA MET A 196 -9.82 -1.25 -0.76
C MET A 196 -8.76 -0.51 -1.60
N THR A 197 -7.67 -0.06 -0.96
CA THR A 197 -6.54 0.58 -1.66
C THR A 197 -5.92 -0.36 -2.69
N ALA A 198 -5.69 -1.63 -2.31
CA ALA A 198 -5.16 -2.64 -3.23
C ALA A 198 -6.07 -2.86 -4.44
N ILE A 199 -7.38 -2.96 -4.23
CA ILE A 199 -8.38 -3.13 -5.30
C ILE A 199 -8.39 -1.90 -6.21
N LEU A 200 -8.38 -0.69 -5.66
CA LEU A 200 -8.33 0.55 -6.45
C LEU A 200 -7.06 0.64 -7.30
N TYR A 201 -5.92 0.18 -6.77
CA TYR A 201 -4.69 0.09 -7.55
C TYR A 201 -4.80 -0.94 -8.68
N LEU A 202 -5.30 -2.14 -8.39
CA LEU A 202 -5.48 -3.17 -9.42
C LEU A 202 -6.42 -2.72 -10.54
N ILE A 203 -7.57 -2.14 -10.19
CA ILE A 203 -8.52 -1.57 -11.15
C ILE A 203 -7.86 -0.43 -11.94
N GLY A 204 -7.18 0.47 -11.25
CA GLY A 204 -6.50 1.61 -11.86
C GLY A 204 -5.46 1.18 -12.89
N PHE A 205 -4.57 0.26 -12.52
CA PHE A 205 -3.57 -0.29 -13.45
C PHE A 205 -4.21 -1.08 -14.58
N GLY A 206 -5.23 -1.89 -14.31
CA GLY A 206 -5.96 -2.63 -15.34
C GLY A 206 -6.56 -1.69 -16.40
N LEU A 207 -7.24 -0.63 -15.96
CA LEU A 207 -7.83 0.37 -16.86
C LEU A 207 -6.78 1.14 -17.67
N LEU A 208 -5.64 1.49 -17.06
CA LEU A 208 -4.54 2.17 -17.76
C LEU A 208 -3.83 1.26 -18.77
N ALA A 209 -3.76 -0.05 -18.51
CA ALA A 209 -3.12 -1.00 -19.42
C ALA A 209 -3.93 -1.24 -20.69
N ILE A 210 -5.27 -1.18 -20.61
CA ILE A 210 -6.19 -1.47 -21.72
C ILE A 210 -5.81 -0.70 -23.01
N PRO A 211 -5.75 0.65 -23.02
CA PRO A 211 -5.40 1.39 -24.24
C PRO A 211 -4.03 1.03 -24.82
N GLY A 212 -3.04 0.75 -23.96
CA GLY A 212 -1.69 0.36 -24.37
C GLY A 212 -1.66 -1.03 -25.03
N LEU A 213 -2.41 -1.99 -24.47
CA LEU A 213 -2.56 -3.33 -25.05
C LEU A 213 -3.27 -3.27 -26.41
N PHE A 214 -4.32 -2.48 -26.54
CA PHE A 214 -5.00 -2.29 -27.83
C PHE A 214 -4.10 -1.62 -28.88
N PHE A 215 -3.27 -0.65 -28.46
CA PHE A 215 -2.32 0.00 -29.37
C PHE A 215 -1.23 -0.98 -29.85
N THR A 216 -0.63 -1.74 -28.94
CA THR A 216 0.40 -2.74 -29.28
C THR A 216 -0.15 -3.87 -30.15
N ALA A 217 -1.35 -4.37 -29.86
CA ALA A 217 -2.04 -5.36 -30.69
C ALA A 217 -2.29 -4.82 -32.11
N ARG A 218 -2.68 -3.55 -32.25
CA ARG A 218 -2.86 -2.91 -33.55
C ARG A 218 -1.55 -2.83 -34.34
N VAL A 219 -0.46 -2.41 -33.70
CA VAL A 219 0.86 -2.36 -34.36
C VAL A 219 1.28 -3.76 -34.83
N GLY A 220 1.06 -4.79 -34.00
CA GLY A 220 1.31 -6.18 -34.39
C GLY A 220 0.47 -6.62 -35.60
N CYS A 221 -0.82 -6.27 -35.62
CA CYS A 221 -1.70 -6.55 -36.77
C CYS A 221 -1.16 -5.91 -38.07
N VAL A 222 -0.75 -4.64 -38.02
CA VAL A 222 -0.19 -3.93 -39.18
C VAL A 222 1.11 -4.57 -39.65
N ILE A 223 1.97 -5.03 -38.75
CA ILE A 223 3.22 -5.71 -39.11
C ILE A 223 2.94 -7.07 -39.78
N VAL A 224 1.90 -7.79 -39.36
CA VAL A 224 1.59 -9.14 -39.86
C VAL A 224 0.80 -9.13 -41.17
N PHE A 225 -0.09 -8.16 -41.35
CA PHE A 225 -1.03 -8.08 -42.48
C PHE A 225 -0.78 -6.88 -43.42
N GLY A 226 0.31 -6.14 -43.21
CA GLY A 226 0.65 -4.92 -43.93
C GLY A 226 1.64 -5.11 -45.09
N ASP A 227 2.03 -6.34 -45.42
CA ASP A 227 2.67 -6.73 -46.69
C ASP A 227 1.59 -7.21 -47.69
#